data_AF-A0A1Y6LVE2-F1
#
_entry.id   AF-A0A1Y6LVE2-F1
#
_cell.length_a   1.000
_cell.length_b   1.000
_cell.length_c   1.000
_cell.angle_alpha   90.00
_cell.angle_beta   90.00
_cell.angle_gamma   90.00
#
_symmetry.space_group_name_H-M   'P 1'
#
loop_
_entity.id
_entity.type
_entity.pdbx_description
1 polymer ?
#
loop_
_entity_poly.entity_id
_entity_poly.type
_entity_poly.pdbx_seq_one_letter_code
_entity_poly.pdbx_strand_id
1 'polypeptide(L)'
;MLQEQMRIMNIAYAPSGFSFNTKSIDYLVNDTWATAGTAPIVLEYKTALRKGSYEDLNLYFLSDIPGGNLGSCTYPQQNITDLVRRRDGCSNLAGSLPGAETPDFNLGKTAVHETGHWLGLFHTFDGNNCTGEGDFVVDTPAQLTPTTGCPIANRTDSCPTQEGLDSITITWTIRAMCV
;
A
#
# COMPACT_ATOMS: atom_id res chain seq x y z
N MET A 1 -15.64 4.32 -8.78
CA MET A 1 -14.48 3.54 -8.31
C MET A 1 -13.45 4.44 -7.64
N LEU A 2 -12.81 5.41 -8.33
CA LEU A 2 -11.78 6.26 -7.69
C LEU A 2 -12.29 7.12 -6.52
N GLN A 3 -13.48 7.71 -6.63
CA GLN A 3 -14.10 8.44 -5.50
C GLN A 3 -14.33 7.52 -4.29
N GLU A 4 -14.73 6.27 -4.55
CA GLU A 4 -14.93 5.28 -3.51
C GLU A 4 -13.60 4.82 -2.89
N GLN A 5 -12.55 4.69 -3.70
CA GLN A 5 -11.20 4.45 -3.19
C GLN A 5 -10.79 5.55 -2.20
N MET A 6 -11.01 6.83 -2.55
CA MET A 6 -10.67 7.95 -1.67
C MET A 6 -11.52 7.98 -0.38
N ARG A 7 -12.78 7.52 -0.45
CA ARG A 7 -13.62 7.32 0.74
C ARG A 7 -13.02 6.24 1.65
N ILE A 8 -12.62 5.10 1.09
CA ILE A 8 -12.01 3.98 1.84
C ILE A 8 -10.67 4.38 2.45
N MET A 9 -9.85 5.15 1.72
CA MET A 9 -8.61 5.74 2.25
C MET A 9 -8.91 6.58 3.50
N ASN A 10 -9.82 7.55 3.40
CA ASN A 10 -10.16 8.41 4.53
C ASN A 10 -10.72 7.62 5.72
N ILE A 11 -11.51 6.58 5.49
CA ILE A 11 -12.01 5.71 6.58
C ILE A 11 -10.88 4.93 7.25
N ALA A 12 -9.96 4.37 6.47
CA ALA A 12 -8.85 3.60 7.00
C ALA A 12 -7.89 4.45 7.84
N TYR A 13 -7.66 5.69 7.41
CA TYR A 13 -6.66 6.58 8.02
C TYR A 13 -7.22 7.54 9.08
N ALA A 14 -8.54 7.73 9.14
CA ALA A 14 -9.18 8.62 10.11
C ALA A 14 -8.79 8.35 11.57
N PRO A 15 -8.69 7.09 12.05
CA PRO A 15 -8.33 6.85 13.44
C PRO A 15 -6.87 7.21 13.76
N SER A 16 -6.00 7.25 12.74
CA SER A 16 -4.61 7.72 12.85
C SER A 16 -4.48 9.24 12.68
N GLY A 17 -5.60 9.96 12.54
CA GLY A 17 -5.62 11.42 12.36
C GLY A 17 -5.26 11.90 10.95
N PHE A 18 -5.08 10.99 9.99
CA PHE A 18 -4.80 11.34 8.60
C PHE A 18 -6.09 11.48 7.80
N SER A 19 -6.09 12.45 6.87
CA SER A 19 -7.15 12.61 5.88
C SER A 19 -6.55 13.00 4.54
N PHE A 20 -7.22 12.59 3.46
CA PHE A 20 -6.80 12.84 2.09
C PHE A 20 -7.86 13.68 1.38
N ASN A 21 -7.42 14.79 0.78
CA ASN A 21 -8.25 15.64 -0.05
C ASN A 21 -7.85 15.49 -1.52
N THR A 22 -8.76 14.97 -2.34
CA THR A 22 -8.52 14.77 -3.77
C THR A 22 -8.36 16.11 -4.49
N LYS A 23 -7.19 16.34 -5.09
CA LYS A 23 -6.90 17.56 -5.86
C LYS A 23 -7.31 17.46 -7.33
N SER A 24 -7.01 16.33 -7.96
CA SER A 24 -7.39 16.04 -9.34
C SER A 24 -7.50 14.53 -9.54
N ILE A 25 -8.25 14.16 -10.57
CA ILE A 25 -8.30 12.79 -11.10
C ILE A 25 -8.11 12.91 -12.61
N ASP A 26 -7.15 12.18 -13.13
CA ASP A 26 -6.84 12.13 -14.56
C ASP A 26 -7.01 10.71 -15.07
N TYR A 27 -7.50 10.58 -16.30
CA TYR A 27 -7.57 9.31 -17.01
C TYR A 27 -6.70 9.43 -18.25
N LEU A 28 -5.80 8.46 -18.44
CA LEU A 28 -4.90 8.42 -19.57
C LEU A 28 -4.88 7.01 -20.16
N VAL A 29 -4.88 6.94 -21.48
CA VAL A 29 -4.68 5.70 -22.22
C VAL A 29 -3.25 5.68 -22.74
N ASN A 30 -2.44 4.81 -22.17
CA ASN A 30 -1.07 4.54 -22.62
C ASN A 30 -0.72 3.10 -22.24
N ASP A 31 -0.77 2.19 -23.21
CA ASP A 31 -0.58 0.76 -22.99
C ASP A 31 0.79 0.44 -22.38
N THR A 32 1.83 1.20 -22.73
CA THR A 32 3.17 1.01 -22.17
C THR A 32 3.23 1.38 -20.69
N TRP A 33 2.59 2.48 -20.30
CA TRP A 33 2.57 2.91 -18.89
C TRP A 33 1.61 2.08 -18.05
N ALA A 34 0.50 1.64 -18.64
CA ALA A 34 -0.55 0.88 -17.96
C ALA A 34 -0.14 -0.54 -17.54
N THR A 35 1.00 -1.05 -18.03
CA THR A 35 1.57 -2.35 -17.64
C THR A 35 2.99 -2.23 -17.09
N ALA A 36 3.36 -1.04 -16.59
CA ALA A 36 4.72 -0.76 -16.15
C ALA A 36 5.04 -1.42 -14.80
N GLY A 37 5.99 -2.36 -14.78
CA GLY A 37 6.45 -3.01 -13.56
C GLY A 37 7.74 -2.43 -12.96
N THR A 38 8.66 -1.94 -13.79
CA THR A 38 9.99 -1.50 -13.34
C THR A 38 10.46 -0.24 -14.08
N ALA A 39 11.58 0.33 -13.62
CA ALA A 39 12.33 1.30 -14.41
C ALA A 39 12.75 0.69 -15.77
N PRO A 40 12.85 1.48 -16.85
CA PRO A 40 12.71 2.94 -16.89
C PRO A 40 11.26 3.45 -16.95
N ILE A 41 10.29 2.62 -17.37
CA ILE A 41 8.93 3.06 -17.67
C ILE A 41 8.21 3.61 -16.45
N VAL A 42 8.41 3.01 -15.26
CA VAL A 42 7.85 3.54 -14.01
C VAL A 42 8.33 4.97 -13.74
N LEU A 43 9.60 5.26 -13.98
CA LEU A 43 10.14 6.61 -13.79
C LEU A 43 9.61 7.58 -14.85
N GLU A 44 9.43 7.11 -16.08
CA GLU A 44 8.92 7.91 -17.19
C GLU A 44 7.51 8.44 -16.90
N TYR A 45 6.54 7.57 -16.62
CA TYR A 45 5.17 8.02 -16.40
C TYR A 45 5.07 8.82 -15.09
N LYS A 46 5.78 8.44 -14.02
CA LYS A 46 5.76 9.23 -12.77
C LYS A 46 6.36 10.61 -12.97
N THR A 47 7.39 10.73 -13.81
CA THR A 47 7.96 12.04 -14.18
C THR A 47 6.95 12.88 -14.95
N ALA A 48 6.24 12.28 -15.91
CA ALA A 48 5.30 12.99 -16.77
C ALA A 48 3.99 13.39 -16.06
N LEU A 49 3.53 12.55 -15.13
CA LEU A 49 2.19 12.64 -14.56
C LEU A 49 2.15 13.16 -13.12
N ARG A 50 3.27 13.20 -12.41
CA ARG A 50 3.31 13.73 -11.04
C ARG A 50 2.74 15.15 -11.01
N LYS A 51 1.87 15.40 -10.03
CA LYS A 51 1.36 16.73 -9.70
C LYS A 51 1.67 17.07 -8.24
N GLY A 52 1.77 18.37 -7.97
CA GLY A 52 2.01 18.90 -6.63
C GLY A 52 3.46 18.87 -6.17
N SER A 53 3.63 19.12 -4.87
CA SER A 53 4.90 19.15 -4.15
C SER A 53 5.23 17.77 -3.56
N TYR A 54 6.25 17.66 -2.70
CA TYR A 54 6.57 16.42 -2.00
C TYR A 54 5.53 16.05 -0.92
N GLU A 55 4.69 17.00 -0.50
CA GLU A 55 3.59 16.78 0.44
C GLU A 55 2.37 16.11 -0.22
N ASP A 56 2.33 16.06 -1.56
CA ASP A 56 1.19 15.56 -2.33
C ASP A 56 1.39 14.10 -2.75
N LEU A 57 0.52 13.22 -2.24
CA LEU A 57 0.47 11.81 -2.63
C LEU A 57 -0.08 11.65 -4.06
N ASN A 58 0.71 11.01 -4.92
CA ASN A 58 0.30 10.62 -6.26
C ASN A 58 0.00 9.11 -6.29
N LEU A 59 -1.24 8.75 -6.63
CA LEU A 59 -1.69 7.37 -6.80
C LEU A 59 -1.89 7.08 -8.30
N TYR A 60 -1.24 6.05 -8.82
CA TYR A 60 -1.35 5.58 -10.19
C TYR A 60 -2.03 4.22 -10.20
N PHE A 61 -3.13 4.09 -10.95
CA PHE A 61 -3.85 2.83 -11.10
C PHE A 61 -3.57 2.28 -12.50
N LEU A 62 -2.81 1.19 -12.56
CA LEU A 62 -2.31 0.56 -13.78
C LEU A 62 -3.16 -0.66 -14.11
N SER A 63 -3.42 -0.92 -15.40
CA SER A 63 -4.22 -2.07 -15.83
C SER A 63 -3.57 -3.41 -15.46
N ASP A 64 -2.24 -3.45 -15.43
CA ASP A 64 -1.48 -4.62 -14.98
C ASP A 64 -0.23 -4.18 -14.22
N ILE A 65 0.16 -4.99 -13.23
CA ILE A 65 1.45 -4.88 -12.54
C ILE A 65 2.17 -6.22 -12.68
N PRO A 66 3.27 -6.28 -13.46
CA PRO A 66 3.99 -7.52 -13.69
C PRO A 66 4.43 -8.23 -12.41
N GLY A 67 4.44 -9.57 -12.47
CA GLY A 67 4.91 -10.43 -11.38
C GLY A 67 3.84 -10.81 -10.35
N GLY A 68 2.57 -10.51 -10.61
CA GLY A 68 1.46 -10.84 -9.71
C GLY A 68 1.35 -9.93 -8.48
N ASN A 69 2.06 -8.80 -8.50
CA ASN A 69 1.98 -7.81 -7.43
C ASN A 69 0.70 -6.98 -7.56
N LEU A 70 0.18 -6.51 -6.44
CA LEU A 70 -0.99 -5.62 -6.42
C LEU A 70 -0.60 -4.14 -6.40
N GLY A 71 0.59 -3.80 -5.93
CA GLY A 71 1.04 -2.42 -5.86
C GLY A 71 2.49 -2.28 -5.40
N SER A 72 2.96 -1.03 -5.37
CA SER A 72 4.24 -0.63 -4.77
C SER A 72 4.26 0.89 -4.52
N CYS A 73 4.76 1.31 -3.36
CA CYS A 73 5.10 2.70 -3.06
C CYS A 73 6.56 2.91 -2.69
N THR A 74 6.97 4.17 -2.81
CA THR A 74 8.23 4.65 -2.24
C THR A 74 8.08 4.98 -0.76
N TYR A 75 9.09 4.62 0.04
CA TYR A 75 9.24 5.12 1.41
C TYR A 75 9.60 6.62 1.44
N PRO A 76 9.27 7.33 2.54
CA PRO A 76 9.70 8.71 2.74
C PRO A 76 11.24 8.79 2.82
N GLN A 77 11.81 9.87 2.29
CA GLN A 77 13.26 10.08 2.32
C GLN A 77 13.60 11.42 2.98
N GLN A 78 14.76 11.51 3.64
CA GLN A 78 15.21 12.76 4.25
C GLN A 78 15.79 13.74 3.21
N ASN A 79 16.53 13.25 2.22
CA ASN A 79 17.16 14.08 1.20
C ASN A 79 16.38 14.05 -0.12
N ILE A 80 15.55 15.07 -0.33
CA ILE A 80 14.63 15.15 -1.48
C ILE A 80 15.34 15.72 -2.71
N THR A 81 16.06 14.85 -3.41
CA THR A 81 16.57 15.15 -4.75
C THR A 81 15.45 15.17 -5.79
N ASP A 82 15.71 15.73 -6.98
CA ASP A 82 14.74 15.70 -8.07
C ASP A 82 14.38 14.27 -8.50
N LEU A 83 15.33 13.33 -8.43
CA LEU A 83 15.06 11.93 -8.75
C LEU A 83 14.11 11.30 -7.72
N VAL A 84 14.31 11.58 -6.43
CA VAL A 84 13.40 11.12 -5.36
C VAL A 84 12.00 11.66 -5.61
N ARG A 85 11.89 12.97 -5.88
CA ARG A 85 10.60 13.62 -6.18
C ARG A 85 9.90 13.00 -7.39
N ARG A 86 10.63 12.70 -8.47
CA ARG A 86 10.04 12.09 -9.68
C ARG A 86 9.62 10.64 -9.48
N ARG A 87 10.28 9.89 -8.59
CA ARG A 87 9.94 8.48 -8.31
C ARG A 87 8.80 8.33 -7.29
N ASP A 88 8.64 9.33 -6.43
CA ASP A 88 7.72 9.34 -5.30
C ASP A 88 6.25 9.09 -5.69
N GLY A 89 5.53 8.37 -4.83
CA GLY A 89 4.13 7.98 -4.99
C GLY A 89 3.93 6.48 -5.25
N CYS A 90 2.70 6.08 -5.52
CA CYS A 90 2.24 4.71 -5.42
C CYS A 90 1.65 4.18 -6.72
N SER A 91 2.13 3.03 -7.17
CA SER A 91 1.55 2.26 -8.27
C SER A 91 0.63 1.20 -7.70
N ASN A 92 -0.59 1.09 -8.21
CA ASN A 92 -1.60 0.13 -7.75
C ASN A 92 -2.23 -0.56 -8.95
N LEU A 93 -2.59 -1.82 -8.80
CA LEU A 93 -3.36 -2.56 -9.78
C LEU A 93 -4.77 -1.96 -9.83
N ALA A 94 -5.23 -1.52 -11.00
CA ALA A 94 -6.57 -0.96 -11.19
C ALA A 94 -7.66 -1.97 -10.80
N GLY A 95 -7.43 -3.25 -11.04
CA GLY A 95 -8.31 -4.35 -10.62
C GLY A 95 -8.47 -4.52 -9.11
N SER A 96 -7.64 -3.86 -8.29
CA SER A 96 -7.79 -3.81 -6.82
C SER A 96 -8.67 -2.66 -6.32
N LEU A 97 -9.15 -1.80 -7.22
CA LEU A 97 -10.09 -0.73 -6.87
C LEU A 97 -11.39 -1.32 -6.29
N PRO A 98 -12.16 -0.52 -5.52
CA PRO A 98 -13.40 -0.98 -4.93
C PRO A 98 -14.41 -1.43 -6.00
N GLY A 99 -14.79 -2.70 -5.95
CA GLY A 99 -15.72 -3.34 -6.89
C GLY A 99 -15.11 -3.71 -8.25
N ALA A 100 -13.78 -3.67 -8.39
CA ALA A 100 -13.07 -4.05 -9.60
C ALA A 100 -12.89 -5.57 -9.75
N GLU A 101 -12.15 -5.98 -10.77
CA GLU A 101 -12.10 -7.34 -11.30
C GLU A 101 -11.15 -8.31 -10.59
N THR A 102 -10.26 -7.85 -9.69
CA THR A 102 -9.36 -8.74 -8.95
C THR A 102 -10.07 -9.30 -7.71
N PRO A 103 -10.49 -10.59 -7.70
CA PRO A 103 -11.19 -11.17 -6.56
C PRO A 103 -10.32 -11.10 -5.30
N ASP A 104 -10.96 -11.03 -4.13
CA ASP A 104 -10.35 -10.93 -2.81
C ASP A 104 -9.53 -9.64 -2.53
N PHE A 105 -9.19 -8.87 -3.57
CA PHE A 105 -8.39 -7.64 -3.46
C PHE A 105 -9.13 -6.39 -3.97
N ASN A 106 -10.38 -6.52 -4.40
CA ASN A 106 -11.22 -5.44 -4.95
C ASN A 106 -11.98 -4.63 -3.88
N LEU A 107 -11.44 -4.52 -2.68
CA LEU A 107 -11.99 -3.70 -1.58
C LEU A 107 -11.23 -2.38 -1.41
N GLY A 108 -10.31 -2.05 -2.31
CA GLY A 108 -9.48 -0.84 -2.25
C GLY A 108 -8.43 -0.87 -1.13
N LYS A 109 -8.14 -2.04 -0.56
CA LYS A 109 -7.17 -2.20 0.53
C LYS A 109 -5.72 -2.18 0.05
N THR A 110 -5.47 -2.51 -1.21
CA THR A 110 -4.14 -2.37 -1.82
C THR A 110 -3.64 -0.93 -1.71
N ALA A 111 -4.38 0.06 -2.21
CA ALA A 111 -3.94 1.45 -2.12
C ALA A 111 -3.79 1.97 -0.68
N VAL A 112 -4.55 1.41 0.27
CA VAL A 112 -4.38 1.69 1.69
C VAL A 112 -3.05 1.12 2.19
N HIS A 113 -2.76 -0.15 1.92
CA HIS A 113 -1.50 -0.82 2.28
C HIS A 113 -0.30 -0.06 1.73
N GLU A 114 -0.33 0.20 0.42
CA GLU A 114 0.71 0.88 -0.32
C GLU A 114 0.96 2.30 0.23
N THR A 115 -0.10 3.06 0.53
CA THR A 115 0.05 4.38 1.15
C THR A 115 0.66 4.29 2.56
N GLY A 116 0.52 3.15 3.26
CA GLY A 116 1.22 2.88 4.52
C GLY A 116 2.73 2.94 4.34
N HIS A 117 3.26 2.31 3.29
CA HIS A 117 4.68 2.41 2.93
C HIS A 117 5.09 3.84 2.59
N TRP A 118 4.24 4.59 1.88
CA TRP A 118 4.49 6.01 1.60
C TRP A 118 4.57 6.86 2.87
N LEU A 119 3.84 6.48 3.92
CA LEU A 119 3.91 7.09 5.25
C LEU A 119 5.01 6.51 6.16
N GLY A 120 5.82 5.57 5.66
CA GLY A 120 6.97 5.02 6.36
C GLY A 120 6.72 3.72 7.12
N LEU A 121 5.58 3.06 6.92
CA LEU A 121 5.30 1.77 7.56
C LEU A 121 5.92 0.62 6.78
N PHE A 122 6.61 -0.27 7.48
CA PHE A 122 7.12 -1.53 6.94
C PHE A 122 6.02 -2.60 6.94
N HIS A 123 6.27 -3.74 6.30
CA HIS A 123 5.42 -4.90 6.51
C HIS A 123 5.57 -5.38 7.96
N THR A 124 4.49 -5.89 8.56
CA THR A 124 4.53 -6.43 9.94
C THR A 124 5.49 -7.61 10.12
N PHE A 125 5.85 -8.27 9.02
CA PHE A 125 6.79 -9.38 8.94
C PHE A 125 8.16 -8.98 8.39
N ASP A 126 8.42 -7.68 8.20
CA ASP A 126 9.76 -7.21 7.85
C ASP A 126 10.76 -7.56 8.96
N GLY A 127 12.00 -7.84 8.55
CA GLY A 127 13.02 -8.47 9.40
C GLY A 127 13.06 -10.00 9.29
N ASN A 128 11.95 -10.63 8.88
CA ASN A 128 11.84 -12.10 8.69
C ASN A 128 12.40 -12.88 9.89
N ASN A 129 12.06 -12.44 11.09
CA ASN A 129 12.52 -13.02 12.35
C ASN A 129 11.50 -12.78 13.45
N CYS A 130 11.67 -13.47 14.58
CA CYS A 130 10.87 -13.26 15.79
C CYS A 130 11.60 -12.43 16.85
N THR A 131 12.72 -11.79 16.48
CA THR A 131 13.62 -11.13 17.43
C THR A 131 14.31 -9.95 16.78
N GLY A 132 14.35 -8.81 17.45
CA GLY A 132 14.93 -7.58 16.92
C GLY A 132 13.84 -6.54 16.71
N GLU A 133 14.06 -5.64 15.77
CA GLU A 133 13.20 -4.46 15.61
C GLU A 133 11.99 -4.69 14.70
N GLY A 134 11.97 -5.78 13.92
CA GLY A 134 10.84 -6.14 13.06
C GLY A 134 10.48 -5.04 12.06
N ASP A 135 9.22 -4.57 12.13
CA ASP A 135 8.67 -3.45 11.36
C ASP A 135 8.96 -2.06 11.99
N PHE A 136 9.74 -2.04 13.07
CA PHE A 136 10.06 -0.88 13.91
C PHE A 136 8.87 -0.29 14.67
N VAL A 137 7.79 -1.07 14.88
CA VAL A 137 6.66 -0.62 15.69
C VAL A 137 6.33 -1.55 16.85
N VAL A 138 6.39 -0.97 18.06
CA VAL A 138 6.45 -1.72 19.32
C VAL A 138 5.19 -2.50 19.68
N ASP A 139 4.02 -2.10 19.18
CA ASP A 139 2.74 -2.76 19.45
C ASP A 139 2.29 -3.68 18.29
N THR A 140 3.09 -3.78 17.22
CA THR A 140 2.94 -4.84 16.21
C THR A 140 3.54 -6.13 16.79
N PRO A 141 2.76 -7.22 16.95
CA PRO A 141 3.32 -8.50 17.37
C PRO A 141 4.40 -8.98 16.39
N ALA A 142 5.46 -9.62 16.92
CA ALA A 142 6.50 -10.18 16.10
C ALA A 142 5.91 -11.23 15.14
N GLN A 143 6.26 -11.13 13.85
CA GLN A 143 5.69 -11.96 12.80
C GLN A 143 6.79 -12.37 11.81
N LEU A 144 6.88 -13.66 11.50
CA LEU A 144 7.90 -14.21 10.61
C LEU A 144 7.48 -14.18 9.12
N THR A 145 6.19 -14.36 8.86
CA THR A 145 5.65 -14.56 7.50
C THR A 145 4.37 -13.78 7.27
N PRO A 146 4.08 -13.33 6.04
CA PRO A 146 2.80 -12.69 5.73
C PRO A 146 1.61 -13.60 6.04
N THR A 147 0.58 -13.01 6.63
CA THR A 147 -0.73 -13.65 6.77
C THR A 147 -1.47 -13.60 5.42
N THR A 148 -2.02 -14.72 4.97
CA THR A 148 -2.79 -14.80 3.73
C THR A 148 -4.26 -15.16 4.00
N GLY A 149 -5.15 -14.67 3.12
CA GLY A 149 -6.59 -14.87 3.24
C GLY A 149 -7.18 -14.21 4.51
N CYS A 150 -8.24 -14.82 5.05
CA CYS A 150 -8.85 -14.41 6.31
C CYS A 150 -8.90 -15.60 7.31
N PRO A 151 -7.85 -15.82 8.11
CA PRO A 151 -7.78 -16.96 9.03
C PRO A 151 -8.43 -16.66 10.39
N ILE A 152 -9.68 -16.18 10.45
CA ILE A 152 -10.36 -15.87 11.73
C ILE A 152 -10.47 -17.10 12.64
N ALA A 153 -10.81 -18.26 12.06
CA ALA A 153 -11.00 -19.48 12.83
C ALA A 153 -9.69 -20.10 13.31
N ASN A 154 -8.60 -19.90 12.56
CA ASN A 154 -7.30 -20.52 12.79
C ASN A 154 -6.20 -19.46 12.71
N ARG A 155 -6.19 -18.54 13.69
CA ARG A 155 -5.17 -17.49 13.73
C ARG A 155 -3.78 -18.12 13.83
N THR A 156 -2.88 -17.66 12.96
CA THR A 156 -1.49 -18.08 12.95
C THR A 156 -0.71 -17.35 14.05
N ASP A 157 0.25 -18.05 14.61
CA ASP A 157 1.31 -17.49 15.44
C ASP A 157 2.63 -18.05 14.93
N SER A 158 3.30 -17.25 14.11
CA SER A 158 4.58 -17.61 13.51
C SER A 158 5.75 -17.40 14.48
N CYS A 159 5.51 -16.71 15.61
CA CYS A 159 6.50 -16.38 16.62
C CYS A 159 6.02 -16.73 18.04
N PRO A 160 5.78 -18.02 18.35
CA PRO A 160 5.08 -18.46 19.57
C PRO A 160 5.85 -18.26 20.87
N THR A 161 7.11 -17.82 20.79
CA THR A 161 7.91 -17.43 21.96
C THR A 161 7.86 -15.93 22.25
N GLN A 162 7.20 -15.14 21.38
CA GLN A 162 6.92 -13.72 21.55
C GLN A 162 5.45 -13.52 21.94
N GLU A 163 5.13 -12.35 22.46
CA GLU A 163 3.74 -12.02 22.80
C GLU A 163 2.95 -11.61 21.55
N GLY A 164 1.70 -12.08 21.50
CA GLY A 164 0.75 -11.73 20.45
C GLY A 164 0.60 -12.81 19.38
N LEU A 165 -0.33 -12.58 18.46
CA LEU A 165 -0.60 -13.47 17.33
C LEU A 165 -0.28 -12.69 16.05
N ASP A 166 0.04 -13.39 14.96
CA ASP A 166 0.29 -12.77 13.66
C ASP A 166 -0.85 -11.81 13.30
N SER A 167 -0.47 -10.68 12.71
CA SER A 167 -1.41 -9.66 12.28
C SER A 167 -2.26 -10.20 11.13
N ILE A 168 -3.57 -10.31 11.36
CA ILE A 168 -4.58 -10.66 10.33
C ILE A 168 -5.17 -9.43 9.66
N THR A 169 -4.94 -8.28 10.28
CA THR A 169 -5.27 -6.95 9.78
C THR A 169 -3.96 -6.23 9.61
N ILE A 170 -3.79 -5.51 8.50
CA ILE A 170 -2.73 -4.50 8.39
C ILE A 170 -3.14 -3.37 9.36
N THR A 171 -2.82 -3.52 10.65
CA THR A 171 -3.03 -2.51 11.69
C THR A 171 -2.03 -1.40 11.39
N TRP A 172 -2.48 -0.20 11.04
CA TRP A 172 -2.95 0.82 11.98
C TRP A 172 -4.39 1.22 11.70
N THR A 173 -5.30 0.67 12.51
CA THR A 173 -6.74 0.96 12.50
C THR A 173 -7.52 0.58 11.24
N ILE A 174 -7.16 -0.56 10.63
CA ILE A 174 -8.06 -1.26 9.72
C ILE A 174 -8.67 -2.43 10.49
N ARG A 175 -9.92 -2.28 10.94
CA ARG A 175 -10.77 -3.46 11.16
C ARG A 175 -11.07 -4.01 9.77
N ALA A 176 -10.30 -4.98 9.29
CA ALA A 176 -10.75 -5.76 8.14
C ALA A 176 -12.02 -6.50 8.61
N MET A 177 -13.18 -6.03 8.15
CA MET A 177 -14.32 -6.92 8.06
C MET A 177 -13.91 -7.97 7.04
N CYS A 178 -13.47 -9.12 7.52
CA CYS A 178 -13.50 -10.29 6.67
C CYS A 178 -14.93 -10.44 6.19
N VAL A 179 -15.07 -10.56 4.87
CA VAL A 179 -16.33 -10.93 4.25
C VAL A 179 -16.41 -12.45 4.25
#